data_AF-A0A8C5Y2X3-F1
#
_entry.id   AF-A0A8C5Y2X3-F1
#
_cell.length_a   1.000
_cell.length_b   1.000
_cell.length_c   1.000
_cell.angle_alpha   90.00
_cell.angle_beta   90.00
_cell.angle_gamma   90.00
#
_symmetry.space_group_name_H-M   'P 1'
#
loop_
_entity.id
_entity.type
_entity.pdbx_description
1 polymer ?
#
loop_
_entity_poly.entity_id
_entity_poly.type
_entity_poly.pdbx_seq_one_letter_code
_entity_poly.pdbx_strand_id
1 'polypeptide(L)'
;MEKQPQDSKKGMAPREVPPAVRLLLSMALMNVLLYLCLGRVFTSPQHSIGNPRDCPYGHFKIGQMKNCSPWLSCEELRTEVRQLKRVGEGAVKRVFLSEWKEQKVALSRLTSLEMKDDFLHGLQMLKSLQSKRVVTLLGYCEDDNTILTEYHPLGSLSNLEETLNLSKYQHVNTWQHRLQLAMNYVSIINYLHQSPLGTLVMCDSNDLPKTLSQYLLTSNFSIVANDLDALPLVNHSSRTLVKCGHRELHGDFVAPEQLWPFGEDVPFRDDLMPSYDEKIDIWKIPDVSGFLLGHVEGSDMVRFHLFDIHKACKSQTPAERPTAQDILDTYQKVLNSLRDTVMSQTREML
;
A
#
# COMPACT_ATOMS: atom_id res chain seq x y z
N MET A 1 10.66 12.53 -96.75
CA MET A 1 9.27 13.04 -96.85
C MET A 1 8.40 12.09 -96.07
N GLU A 2 8.07 12.44 -94.82
CA GLU A 2 6.91 11.89 -94.11
C GLU A 2 6.64 12.84 -92.94
N LYS A 3 5.43 13.42 -92.92
CA LYS A 3 4.90 14.30 -91.86
C LYS A 3 3.84 13.51 -91.10
N GLN A 4 3.89 13.54 -89.77
CA GLN A 4 2.72 13.33 -88.90
C GLN A 4 2.98 13.98 -87.51
N PRO A 5 1.93 14.25 -86.69
CA PRO A 5 1.68 15.59 -86.16
C PRO A 5 1.91 15.74 -84.64
N GLN A 6 1.95 17.01 -84.21
CA GLN A 6 1.92 17.47 -82.82
C GLN A 6 0.73 16.91 -82.05
N ASP A 7 0.97 16.48 -80.81
CA ASP A 7 -0.10 16.36 -79.82
C ASP A 7 0.32 16.97 -78.48
N SER A 8 -0.62 17.73 -77.92
CA SER A 8 -0.42 18.77 -76.91
C SER A 8 -0.84 18.24 -75.53
N LYS A 9 0.11 18.04 -74.60
CA LYS A 9 -0.21 17.64 -73.22
C LYS A 9 -0.53 18.86 -72.36
N LYS A 10 -1.83 19.13 -72.17
CA LYS A 10 -2.36 20.03 -71.12
C LYS A 10 -2.25 19.38 -69.74
N GLY A 11 -1.71 20.13 -68.76
CA GLY A 11 -1.69 19.76 -67.35
C GLY A 11 -3.09 19.73 -66.72
N MET A 12 -3.31 18.78 -65.81
CA MET A 12 -4.59 18.58 -65.11
C MET A 12 -4.55 19.30 -63.75
N ALA A 13 -5.49 20.22 -63.54
CA ALA A 13 -5.65 21.00 -62.31
C ALA A 13 -6.20 20.15 -61.14
N PRO A 14 -6.01 20.55 -59.87
CA PRO A 14 -6.44 19.77 -58.71
C PRO A 14 -7.98 19.73 -58.63
N ARG A 15 -8.54 18.54 -58.41
CA ARG A 15 -9.98 18.37 -58.14
C ARG A 15 -10.34 19.04 -56.81
N GLU A 16 -11.07 20.13 -56.88
CA GLU A 16 -11.68 20.75 -55.71
C GLU A 16 -12.79 19.86 -55.16
N VAL A 17 -12.65 19.46 -53.90
CA VAL A 17 -13.66 18.68 -53.18
C VAL A 17 -14.89 19.57 -52.95
N PRO A 18 -16.10 19.12 -53.33
CA PRO A 18 -17.32 19.91 -53.18
C PRO A 18 -17.53 20.42 -51.74
N PRO A 19 -18.01 21.67 -51.55
CA PRO A 19 -18.18 22.26 -50.22
C PRO A 19 -19.02 21.40 -49.26
N ALA A 20 -20.03 20.71 -49.77
CA ALA A 20 -20.88 19.81 -49.00
C ALA A 20 -20.11 18.62 -48.40
N VAL A 21 -19.13 18.08 -49.11
CA VAL A 21 -18.31 16.95 -48.63
C VAL A 21 -17.36 17.41 -47.52
N ARG A 22 -16.81 18.63 -47.64
CA ARG A 22 -16.00 19.24 -46.56
C ARG A 22 -16.84 19.47 -45.31
N LEU A 23 -18.10 19.92 -45.46
CA LEU A 23 -19.01 20.15 -44.35
C LEU A 23 -19.37 18.85 -43.62
N LEU A 24 -19.64 17.78 -44.37
CA LEU A 24 -19.93 16.45 -43.81
C LEU A 24 -18.73 15.86 -43.06
N LEU A 25 -17.52 16.01 -43.61
CA LEU A 25 -16.29 15.59 -42.93
C LEU A 25 -16.06 16.38 -41.63
N SER A 26 -16.30 17.70 -41.63
CA SER A 26 -16.19 18.51 -40.41
C SER A 26 -17.22 18.11 -39.35
N MET A 27 -18.47 17.81 -39.74
CA MET A 27 -19.48 17.33 -38.81
C MET A 27 -19.11 15.97 -38.22
N ALA A 28 -18.60 15.05 -39.03
CA ALA A 28 -18.15 13.74 -38.56
C ALA A 28 -16.98 13.86 -37.56
N LEU A 29 -16.00 14.72 -37.85
CA LEU A 29 -14.88 14.99 -36.94
C LEU A 29 -15.33 15.60 -35.62
N MET A 30 -16.24 16.57 -35.66
CA MET A 30 -16.81 17.18 -34.46
C MET A 30 -17.61 16.17 -33.63
N ASN A 31 -18.34 15.26 -34.27
CA ASN A 31 -19.08 14.22 -33.58
C ASN A 31 -18.14 13.19 -32.94
N VAL A 32 -17.07 12.79 -33.62
CA VAL A 32 -16.02 11.92 -33.04
C VAL A 32 -15.32 12.59 -31.86
N LEU A 33 -14.99 13.89 -31.97
CA LEU A 33 -14.44 14.66 -30.86
C LEU A 33 -15.43 14.74 -29.70
N LEU A 34 -16.72 14.93 -29.98
CA LEU A 34 -17.78 14.92 -28.96
C LEU A 34 -17.86 13.55 -28.27
N TYR A 35 -17.81 12.44 -29.00
CA TYR A 35 -17.78 11.09 -28.45
C TYR A 35 -16.52 10.83 -27.61
N LEU A 36 -15.35 11.32 -28.05
CA LEU A 36 -14.11 11.20 -27.28
C LEU A 36 -14.12 12.06 -26.01
N CYS A 37 -14.68 13.28 -26.09
CA CYS A 37 -14.87 14.16 -24.93
C CYS A 37 -15.89 13.58 -23.95
N LEU A 38 -17.04 13.08 -24.44
CA LEU A 38 -18.04 12.41 -23.60
C LEU A 38 -17.47 11.12 -23.01
N GLY A 39 -16.68 10.35 -23.76
CA GLY A 39 -15.97 9.18 -23.25
C GLY A 39 -14.95 9.51 -22.15
N ARG A 40 -14.30 10.68 -22.21
CA ARG A 40 -13.40 11.18 -21.16
C ARG A 40 -14.12 11.82 -19.97
N VAL A 41 -15.31 12.39 -20.18
CA VAL A 41 -16.13 13.00 -19.11
C VAL A 41 -16.97 11.94 -18.37
N PHE A 42 -17.29 10.81 -19.01
CA PHE A 42 -18.05 9.71 -18.39
C PHE A 42 -17.20 8.59 -17.79
N THR A 43 -15.87 8.60 -17.93
CA THR A 43 -14.98 7.85 -17.03
C THR A 43 -14.82 8.61 -15.71
N SER A 44 -15.93 8.76 -14.99
CA SER A 44 -15.84 8.79 -13.53
C SER A 44 -15.16 7.49 -13.12
N PRO A 45 -14.19 7.49 -12.18
CA PRO A 45 -13.70 6.24 -11.65
C PRO A 45 -14.91 5.46 -11.18
N GLN A 46 -15.07 4.28 -11.75
CA GLN A 46 -16.11 3.35 -11.38
C GLN A 46 -15.95 3.13 -9.88
N HIS A 47 -16.75 3.84 -9.07
CA HIS A 47 -16.86 3.57 -7.66
C HIS A 47 -17.29 2.12 -7.59
N SER A 48 -16.33 1.26 -7.24
CA SER A 48 -16.62 -0.09 -6.79
C SER A 48 -17.75 0.06 -5.78
N ILE A 49 -18.87 -0.61 -6.05
CA ILE A 49 -19.98 -0.70 -5.12
C ILE A 49 -19.38 -1.27 -3.83
N GLY A 50 -19.04 -0.36 -2.92
CA GLY A 50 -18.37 -0.68 -1.67
C GLY A 50 -19.27 -1.60 -0.87
N ASN A 51 -18.68 -2.51 -0.10
CA ASN A 51 -19.45 -3.28 0.87
C ASN A 51 -20.28 -2.29 1.70
N PRO A 52 -21.56 -2.60 2.04
CA PRO A 52 -22.43 -1.72 2.84
C PRO A 52 -21.90 -1.31 4.22
N ARG A 53 -20.71 -1.82 4.61
CA ARG A 53 -20.04 -1.58 5.88
C ARG A 53 -19.01 -0.45 5.83
N ASP A 54 -18.55 -0.06 4.64
CA ASP A 54 -17.47 0.90 4.45
C ASP A 54 -18.02 2.34 4.29
N CYS A 55 -17.33 3.32 4.89
CA CYS A 55 -17.70 4.72 4.75
C CYS A 55 -17.32 5.27 3.38
N PRO A 56 -18.08 6.23 2.83
CA PRO A 56 -17.67 6.92 1.61
C PRO A 56 -16.36 7.67 1.82
N TYR A 57 -15.65 7.97 0.72
CA TYR A 57 -14.42 8.77 0.78
C TYR A 57 -14.67 10.10 1.52
N GLY A 58 -13.67 10.54 2.30
CA GLY A 58 -13.81 11.73 3.13
C GLY A 58 -14.64 11.55 4.40
N HIS A 59 -15.06 10.33 4.72
CA HIS A 59 -15.83 10.02 5.93
C HIS A 59 -15.20 8.85 6.70
N PHE A 60 -15.53 8.77 7.99
CA PHE A 60 -15.06 7.73 8.89
C PHE A 60 -16.16 7.24 9.84
N LYS A 61 -15.93 6.08 10.44
CA LYS A 61 -16.76 5.49 11.49
C LYS A 61 -15.86 4.64 12.37
N ILE A 62 -15.82 4.94 13.66
CA ILE A 62 -15.01 4.22 14.65
C ILE A 62 -15.84 3.82 15.87
N GLY A 63 -15.39 2.79 16.58
CA GLY A 63 -16.05 2.29 17.78
C GLY A 63 -17.51 1.90 17.54
N GLN A 64 -18.43 2.51 18.31
CA GLN A 64 -19.88 2.23 18.27
C GLN A 64 -20.68 3.22 17.42
N MET A 65 -20.02 4.04 16.59
CA MET A 65 -20.70 4.97 15.70
C MET A 65 -21.65 4.20 14.74
N LYS A 66 -22.91 4.63 14.67
CA LYS A 66 -23.92 4.03 13.77
C LYS A 66 -23.77 4.53 12.34
N ASN A 67 -23.46 5.83 12.19
CA ASN A 67 -23.35 6.52 10.92
C ASN A 67 -21.91 6.97 10.67
N CYS A 68 -21.52 7.10 9.41
CA CYS A 68 -20.27 7.72 9.03
C CYS A 68 -20.34 9.24 9.27
N SER A 69 -19.24 9.82 9.74
CA SER A 69 -19.07 11.27 9.90
C SER A 69 -18.01 11.77 8.91
N PRO A 70 -18.10 13.00 8.40
CA PRO A 70 -17.04 13.57 7.56
C PRO A 70 -15.74 13.70 8.36
N TRP A 71 -14.60 13.70 7.67
CA TRP A 71 -13.31 13.99 8.30
C TRP A 71 -13.34 15.36 8.99
N LEU A 72 -12.82 15.40 10.21
CA LEU A 72 -12.79 16.60 11.04
C LEU A 72 -11.84 17.65 10.44
N SER A 73 -12.31 18.89 10.46
CA SER A 73 -11.61 20.08 10.00
C SER A 73 -10.60 20.61 11.03
N CYS A 74 -9.77 21.58 10.62
CA CYS A 74 -8.86 22.29 11.53
C CYS A 74 -9.56 22.87 12.78
N GLU A 75 -10.76 23.44 12.61
CA GLU A 75 -11.50 24.04 13.73
C GLU A 75 -11.92 22.97 14.75
N GLU A 76 -12.46 21.85 14.28
CA GLU A 76 -12.85 20.71 15.13
C GLU A 76 -11.63 20.08 15.80
N LEU A 77 -10.51 19.93 15.09
CA LEU A 77 -9.26 19.43 15.66
C LEU A 77 -8.75 20.34 16.80
N ARG A 78 -8.89 21.66 16.67
CA ARG A 78 -8.43 22.64 17.69
C ARG A 78 -9.36 22.71 18.90
N THR A 79 -10.66 22.54 18.70
CA THR A 79 -11.68 22.82 19.72
C THR A 79 -12.25 21.56 20.38
N GLU A 80 -12.34 20.43 19.66
CA GLU A 80 -12.99 19.21 20.13
C GLU A 80 -12.00 18.08 20.52
N VAL A 81 -10.73 18.14 20.07
CA VAL A 81 -9.74 17.10 20.36
C VAL A 81 -8.89 17.46 21.56
N ARG A 82 -9.05 16.71 22.66
CA ARG A 82 -8.23 16.88 23.86
C ARG A 82 -7.03 15.94 23.83
N GLN A 83 -5.84 16.51 23.71
CA GLN A 83 -4.59 15.76 23.84
C GLN A 83 -4.40 15.23 25.26
N LEU A 84 -4.01 13.96 25.40
CA LEU A 84 -3.75 13.33 26.70
C LEU A 84 -2.25 13.11 26.91
N LYS A 85 -1.69 11.98 26.44
CA LYS A 85 -0.29 11.60 26.66
C LYS A 85 0.41 11.23 25.37
N ARG A 86 1.73 11.46 25.29
CA ARG A 86 2.57 10.97 24.19
C ARG A 86 2.63 9.43 24.25
N VAL A 87 2.42 8.78 23.12
CA VAL A 87 2.45 7.31 22.98
C VAL A 87 3.46 6.80 21.97
N GLY A 88 3.97 7.69 21.11
CA GLY A 88 5.01 7.35 20.14
C GLY A 88 5.69 8.58 19.60
N GLU A 89 6.89 8.39 19.07
CA GLU A 89 7.68 9.42 18.39
C GLU A 89 8.57 8.73 17.37
N GLY A 90 8.50 9.20 16.13
CA GLY A 90 9.38 8.80 15.03
C GLY A 90 10.08 10.04 14.46
N ALA A 91 10.80 9.85 13.35
CA ALA A 91 11.52 10.95 12.70
C ALA A 91 10.56 12.07 12.23
N VAL A 92 9.40 11.72 11.67
CA VAL A 92 8.43 12.66 11.07
C VAL A 92 7.33 13.10 12.04
N LYS A 93 6.87 12.18 12.92
CA LYS A 93 5.64 12.37 13.71
C LYS A 93 5.84 12.12 15.21
N ARG A 94 5.28 13.00 16.04
CA ARG A 94 4.98 12.76 17.46
C ARG A 94 3.52 12.38 17.60
N VAL A 95 3.25 11.24 18.22
CA VAL A 95 1.91 10.67 18.36
C VAL A 95 1.44 10.78 19.80
N PHE A 96 0.24 11.34 19.98
CA PHE A 96 -0.40 11.53 21.27
C PHE A 96 -1.73 10.77 21.32
N LEU A 97 -1.90 9.93 22.34
CA LEU A 97 -3.23 9.49 22.73
C LEU A 97 -4.03 10.74 23.09
N SER A 98 -5.21 10.84 22.49
CA SER A 98 -6.11 11.98 22.60
C SER A 98 -7.54 11.49 22.72
N GLU A 99 -8.47 12.41 22.92
CA GLU A 99 -9.89 12.11 23.09
C GLU A 99 -10.75 13.07 22.28
N TRP A 100 -11.71 12.51 21.55
CA TRP A 100 -12.71 13.23 20.77
C TRP A 100 -14.06 12.57 21.01
N LYS A 101 -15.04 13.32 21.54
CA LYS A 101 -16.40 12.83 21.87
C LYS A 101 -16.40 11.49 22.63
N GLU A 102 -15.61 11.42 23.71
CA GLU A 102 -15.41 10.22 24.55
C GLU A 102 -14.74 9.02 23.86
N GLN A 103 -14.33 9.16 22.59
CA GLN A 103 -13.58 8.15 21.87
C GLN A 103 -12.08 8.41 21.99
N LYS A 104 -11.30 7.34 22.16
CA LYS A 104 -9.83 7.42 22.12
C LYS A 104 -9.37 7.52 20.68
N VAL A 105 -8.52 8.50 20.40
CA VAL A 105 -8.01 8.84 19.07
C VAL A 105 -6.50 9.11 19.14
N ALA A 106 -5.80 8.98 18.03
CA ALA A 106 -4.37 9.24 17.91
C ALA A 106 -4.14 10.55 17.17
N LEU A 107 -3.56 11.54 17.85
CA LEU A 107 -3.17 12.82 17.27
C LEU A 107 -1.69 12.77 16.91
N SER A 108 -1.39 12.74 15.62
CA SER A 108 -0.03 12.83 15.09
C SER A 108 0.29 14.28 14.74
N ARG A 109 1.45 14.76 15.18
CA ARG A 109 1.97 16.11 14.88
C ARG A 109 3.34 16.03 14.25
N LEU A 110 3.62 16.89 13.29
CA LEU A 110 4.95 17.05 12.71
C LEU A 110 6.00 17.31 13.80
N THR A 111 7.15 16.64 13.70
CA THR A 111 8.30 16.78 14.60
C THR A 111 9.12 18.03 14.28
N SER A 112 9.46 18.22 13.00
CA SER A 112 10.32 19.29 12.46
C SER A 112 9.82 19.70 11.07
N LEU A 113 9.95 21.00 10.74
CA LEU A 113 9.59 21.52 9.42
C LEU A 113 10.43 20.93 8.27
N GLU A 114 11.61 20.41 8.56
CA GLU A 114 12.45 19.71 7.58
C GLU A 114 11.81 18.42 7.07
N MET A 115 10.93 17.79 7.88
CA MET A 115 10.21 16.56 7.53
C MET A 115 8.81 16.84 6.96
N LYS A 116 8.52 18.10 6.60
CA LYS A 116 7.16 18.50 6.19
C LYS A 116 6.71 17.81 4.92
N ASP A 117 7.62 17.61 3.96
CA ASP A 117 7.29 16.96 2.70
C ASP A 117 6.93 15.48 2.91
N ASP A 118 7.69 14.75 3.73
CA ASP A 118 7.39 13.37 4.13
C ASP A 118 6.03 13.29 4.85
N PHE A 119 5.76 14.24 5.74
CA PHE A 119 4.48 14.32 6.47
C PHE A 119 3.28 14.55 5.55
N LEU A 120 3.40 15.50 4.60
CA LEU A 120 2.34 15.78 3.63
C LEU A 120 2.14 14.63 2.65
N HIS A 121 3.23 13.97 2.24
CA HIS A 121 3.15 12.75 1.44
C HIS A 121 2.38 11.65 2.20
N GLY A 122 2.76 11.38 3.45
CA GLY A 122 2.07 10.41 4.30
C GLY A 122 0.59 10.72 4.51
N LEU A 123 0.22 11.99 4.70
CA LEU A 123 -1.18 12.42 4.75
C LEU A 123 -1.91 12.15 3.43
N GLN A 124 -1.31 12.46 2.29
CA GLN A 124 -1.91 12.22 0.99
C GLN A 124 -2.09 10.72 0.71
N MET A 125 -1.12 9.89 1.10
CA MET A 125 -1.23 8.43 1.04
C MET A 125 -2.36 7.94 1.95
N LEU A 126 -2.42 8.43 3.19
CA LEU A 126 -3.45 8.05 4.15
C LEU A 126 -4.86 8.39 3.67
N LYS A 127 -5.06 9.55 3.04
CA LYS A 127 -6.33 9.95 2.41
C LYS A 127 -6.70 9.01 1.26
N SER A 128 -5.75 8.72 0.37
CA SER A 128 -6.00 7.98 -0.87
C SER A 128 -6.13 6.47 -0.68
N LEU A 129 -5.52 5.92 0.39
CA LEU A 129 -5.43 4.48 0.66
C LEU A 129 -6.38 3.99 1.76
N GLN A 130 -7.35 4.82 2.18
CA GLN A 130 -8.35 4.42 3.16
C GLN A 130 -9.05 3.12 2.76
N SER A 131 -8.88 2.10 3.60
CA SER A 131 -9.45 0.78 3.45
C SER A 131 -9.26 0.01 4.75
N LYS A 132 -9.80 -1.21 4.86
CA LYS A 132 -9.55 -2.10 6.00
C LYS A 132 -8.06 -2.47 6.26
N ARG A 133 -7.14 -2.08 5.38
CA ARG A 133 -5.69 -2.37 5.45
C ARG A 133 -4.87 -1.21 6.00
N VAL A 134 -5.48 -0.04 6.14
CA VAL A 134 -4.84 1.22 6.55
C VAL A 134 -5.60 1.76 7.75
N VAL A 135 -4.89 2.40 8.69
CA VAL A 135 -5.51 3.01 9.87
C VAL A 135 -6.58 4.03 9.44
N THR A 136 -7.71 4.03 10.14
CA THR A 136 -8.83 4.91 9.84
C THR A 136 -8.42 6.37 10.06
N LEU A 137 -8.53 7.20 9.03
CA LEU A 137 -8.35 8.65 9.11
C LEU A 137 -9.64 9.31 9.63
N LEU A 138 -9.52 10.14 10.66
CA LEU A 138 -10.65 10.85 11.28
C LEU A 138 -10.67 12.33 10.91
N GLY A 139 -9.52 12.92 10.63
CA GLY A 139 -9.40 14.34 10.34
C GLY A 139 -7.95 14.77 10.21
N TYR A 140 -7.72 15.99 9.73
CA TYR A 140 -6.39 16.54 9.57
C TYR A 140 -6.45 18.07 9.50
N CYS A 141 -5.32 18.70 9.78
CA CYS A 141 -5.12 20.12 9.58
C CYS A 141 -3.71 20.37 9.04
N GLU A 142 -3.60 20.71 7.76
CA GLU A 142 -2.31 20.96 7.09
C GLU A 142 -1.63 22.21 7.64
N ASP A 143 -2.40 23.26 7.99
CA ASP A 143 -1.87 24.49 8.61
C ASP A 143 -1.16 24.21 9.94
N ASP A 144 -1.74 23.32 10.74
CA ASP A 144 -1.21 22.93 12.06
C ASP A 144 -0.26 21.72 11.97
N ASN A 145 -0.10 21.14 10.78
CA ASN A 145 0.62 19.88 10.54
C ASN A 145 0.18 18.77 11.52
N THR A 146 -1.13 18.53 11.58
CA THR A 146 -1.74 17.52 12.45
C THR A 146 -2.63 16.55 11.69
N ILE A 147 -2.58 15.28 12.10
CA ILE A 147 -3.40 14.19 11.55
C ILE A 147 -4.07 13.49 12.73
N LEU A 148 -5.37 13.22 12.62
CA LEU A 148 -6.14 12.48 13.60
C LEU A 148 -6.53 11.11 13.03
N THR A 149 -6.11 10.03 13.69
CA THR A 149 -6.43 8.65 13.32
C THR A 149 -7.11 7.88 14.45
N GLU A 150 -7.69 6.73 14.13
CA GLU A 150 -8.24 5.82 15.14
C GLU A 150 -7.11 5.34 16.06
N TYR A 151 -7.37 5.34 17.37
CA TYR A 151 -6.41 4.83 18.34
C TYR A 151 -6.54 3.31 18.50
N HIS A 152 -5.45 2.60 18.26
CA HIS A 152 -5.35 1.17 18.52
C HIS A 152 -4.54 0.91 19.81
N PRO A 153 -5.17 0.42 20.90
CA PRO A 153 -4.55 0.34 22.22
C PRO A 153 -3.46 -0.72 22.34
N LEU A 154 -3.43 -1.71 21.45
CA LEU A 154 -2.36 -2.72 21.41
C LEU A 154 -1.08 -2.17 20.75
N GLY A 155 -1.16 -0.99 20.12
CA GLY A 155 -0.02 -0.25 19.62
C GLY A 155 0.65 -0.89 18.41
N SER A 156 1.96 -0.71 18.31
CA SER A 156 2.76 -1.25 17.21
C SER A 156 2.73 -2.77 17.20
N LEU A 157 2.81 -3.34 15.99
CA LEU A 157 2.99 -4.77 15.77
C LEU A 157 4.25 -5.34 16.46
N SER A 158 5.24 -4.50 16.80
CA SER A 158 6.40 -4.91 17.62
C SER A 158 6.01 -5.49 18.98
N ASN A 159 4.84 -5.10 19.50
CA ASN A 159 4.36 -5.52 20.82
C ASN A 159 3.58 -6.84 20.78
N LEU A 160 3.57 -7.55 19.65
CA LEU A 160 2.73 -8.73 19.44
C LEU A 160 2.97 -9.82 20.51
N GLU A 161 4.23 -10.19 20.74
CA GLU A 161 4.56 -11.25 21.71
C GLU A 161 4.19 -10.87 23.14
N GLU A 162 4.51 -9.64 23.55
CA GLU A 162 4.09 -9.12 24.87
C GLU A 162 2.57 -9.17 25.00
N THR A 163 1.85 -8.74 23.97
CA THR A 163 0.38 -8.72 23.94
C THR A 163 -0.20 -10.13 24.03
N LEU A 164 0.30 -11.08 23.25
CA LEU A 164 -0.21 -12.46 23.20
C LEU A 164 0.15 -13.28 24.46
N ASN A 165 1.17 -12.86 25.21
CA ASN A 165 1.53 -13.46 26.49
C ASN A 165 0.65 -13.00 27.66
N LEU A 166 -0.15 -11.94 27.48
CA LEU A 166 -1.14 -11.54 28.47
C LEU A 166 -2.25 -12.61 28.56
N SER A 167 -2.61 -13.01 29.79
CA SER A 167 -3.64 -14.04 30.05
C SER A 167 -4.95 -13.78 29.31
N LYS A 168 -5.35 -12.51 29.19
CA LYS A 168 -6.54 -12.08 28.45
C LYS A 168 -6.53 -12.50 26.96
N TYR A 169 -5.36 -12.56 26.33
CA TYR A 169 -5.19 -12.80 24.89
C TYR A 169 -4.61 -14.18 24.56
N GLN A 170 -4.37 -15.01 25.57
CA GLN A 170 -3.82 -16.35 25.37
C GLN A 170 -4.69 -17.24 24.46
N HIS A 171 -6.01 -17.05 24.46
CA HIS A 171 -6.95 -17.78 23.60
C HIS A 171 -6.77 -17.52 22.09
N VAL A 172 -6.16 -16.39 21.71
CA VAL A 172 -5.78 -16.08 20.31
C VAL A 172 -4.29 -16.29 20.05
N ASN A 173 -3.51 -16.75 21.03
CA ASN A 173 -2.10 -17.07 20.88
C ASN A 173 -1.92 -18.48 20.27
N THR A 174 -2.49 -18.69 19.08
CA THR A 174 -2.45 -19.97 18.36
C THR A 174 -1.83 -19.79 16.98
N TRP A 175 -1.27 -20.86 16.41
CA TRP A 175 -0.68 -20.80 15.07
C TRP A 175 -1.68 -20.34 14.00
N GLN A 176 -2.98 -20.66 14.15
CA GLN A 176 -4.03 -20.25 13.20
C GLN A 176 -4.20 -18.74 13.18
N HIS A 177 -4.32 -18.11 14.36
CA HIS A 177 -4.45 -16.66 14.47
C HIS A 177 -3.17 -15.95 14.04
N ARG A 178 -2.00 -16.51 14.38
CA ARG A 178 -0.70 -15.97 13.97
C ARG A 178 -0.47 -16.06 12.46
N LEU A 179 -0.87 -17.16 11.81
CA LEU A 179 -0.87 -17.27 10.36
C LEU A 179 -1.88 -16.30 9.73
N GLN A 180 -3.04 -16.10 10.35
CA GLN A 180 -4.02 -15.10 9.90
C GLN A 180 -3.46 -13.67 9.98
N LEU A 181 -2.68 -13.34 11.01
CA LEU A 181 -1.93 -12.08 11.09
C LEU A 181 -0.89 -11.97 9.97
N ALA A 182 -0.13 -13.03 9.69
CA ALA A 182 0.81 -13.04 8.56
C ALA A 182 0.10 -12.82 7.21
N MET A 183 -1.08 -13.41 7.02
CA MET A 183 -1.93 -13.15 5.86
C MET A 183 -2.46 -11.71 5.81
N ASN A 184 -2.75 -11.10 6.96
CA ASN A 184 -3.15 -9.68 7.02
C ASN A 184 -2.00 -8.78 6.54
N TYR A 185 -0.78 -9.04 7.03
CA TYR A 185 0.42 -8.32 6.57
C TYR A 185 0.62 -8.47 5.05
N VAL A 186 0.63 -9.69 4.51
CA VAL A 186 0.78 -9.92 3.06
C VAL A 186 -0.38 -9.27 2.26
N SER A 187 -1.61 -9.28 2.79
CA SER A 187 -2.72 -8.57 2.18
C SER A 187 -2.54 -7.05 2.14
N ILE A 188 -1.81 -6.46 3.09
CA ILE A 188 -1.47 -5.03 3.06
C ILE A 188 -0.45 -4.78 1.95
N ILE A 189 0.62 -5.59 1.88
CA ILE A 189 1.65 -5.47 0.83
C ILE A 189 1.01 -5.61 -0.55
N ASN A 190 0.14 -6.61 -0.74
CA ASN A 190 -0.61 -6.80 -1.99
C ASN A 190 -1.48 -5.58 -2.34
N TYR A 191 -2.12 -4.96 -1.33
CA TYR A 191 -2.92 -3.76 -1.53
C TYR A 191 -2.07 -2.54 -1.94
N LEU A 192 -0.86 -2.39 -1.37
CA LEU A 192 0.07 -1.34 -1.78
C LEU A 192 0.58 -1.55 -3.21
N HIS A 193 0.90 -2.79 -3.58
CA HIS A 193 1.37 -3.14 -4.93
C HIS A 193 0.29 -2.94 -6.00
N GLN A 194 -0.98 -3.03 -5.62
CA GLN A 194 -2.16 -2.87 -6.47
C GLN A 194 -3.00 -1.63 -6.11
N SER A 195 -2.36 -0.61 -5.53
CA SER A 195 -3.09 0.53 -4.98
C SER A 195 -3.79 1.34 -6.08
N PRO A 196 -4.83 2.14 -5.75
CA PRO A 196 -5.48 3.03 -6.71
C PRO A 196 -4.54 4.11 -7.28
N LEU A 197 -3.38 4.34 -6.65
CA LEU A 197 -2.36 5.28 -7.10
C LEU A 197 -1.29 4.61 -7.99
N GLY A 198 -1.37 3.29 -8.18
CA GLY A 198 -0.35 2.45 -8.83
C GLY A 198 0.45 1.62 -7.81
N THR A 199 1.57 1.05 -8.22
CA THR A 199 2.38 0.16 -7.38
C THR A 199 3.23 0.97 -6.40
N LEU A 200 2.88 0.92 -5.12
CA LEU A 200 3.59 1.59 -4.03
C LEU A 200 4.49 0.61 -3.29
N VAL A 201 5.65 1.09 -2.85
CA VAL A 201 6.68 0.28 -2.16
C VAL A 201 6.85 0.73 -0.71
N MET A 202 6.89 -0.20 0.24
CA MET A 202 7.00 0.13 1.67
C MET A 202 8.45 0.39 2.09
N CYS A 203 8.96 1.60 1.84
CA CYS A 203 10.40 1.87 1.93
C CYS A 203 10.98 1.98 3.35
N ASP A 204 10.20 2.38 4.36
CA ASP A 204 10.68 2.56 5.74
C ASP A 204 10.74 1.24 6.52
N SER A 205 11.47 0.26 5.97
CA SER A 205 11.47 -1.15 6.38
C SER A 205 12.86 -1.79 6.27
N ASN A 206 13.89 -1.14 6.82
CA ASN A 206 15.29 -1.58 6.67
C ASN A 206 15.72 -2.67 7.66
N ASP A 207 14.98 -2.83 8.76
CA ASP A 207 15.15 -3.90 9.74
C ASP A 207 13.79 -4.35 10.27
N LEU A 208 13.76 -5.50 10.95
CA LEU A 208 12.51 -6.08 11.46
C LEU A 208 11.79 -5.14 12.46
N PRO A 209 12.42 -4.65 13.55
CA PRO A 209 11.76 -3.70 14.45
C PRO A 209 11.17 -2.47 13.75
N LYS A 210 11.92 -1.86 12.83
CA LYS A 210 11.51 -0.69 12.07
C LYS A 210 10.37 -1.00 11.10
N THR A 211 10.37 -2.18 10.49
CA THR A 211 9.25 -2.65 9.65
C THR A 211 7.99 -2.82 10.49
N LEU A 212 8.09 -3.46 11.67
CA LEU A 212 6.96 -3.69 12.56
C LEU A 212 6.40 -2.37 13.14
N SER A 213 7.24 -1.33 13.30
CA SER A 213 6.78 -0.01 13.79
C SER A 213 5.80 0.69 12.84
N GLN A 214 5.79 0.33 11.56
CA GLN A 214 4.92 0.94 10.56
C GLN A 214 3.46 0.46 10.63
N TYR A 215 3.21 -0.62 11.36
CA TYR A 215 1.92 -1.28 11.47
C TYR A 215 1.38 -1.26 12.90
N LEU A 216 0.06 -1.22 13.03
CA LEU A 216 -0.65 -1.30 14.30
C LEU A 216 -1.41 -2.62 14.42
N LEU A 217 -1.46 -3.14 15.65
CA LEU A 217 -2.31 -4.26 16.01
C LEU A 217 -3.65 -3.72 16.53
N THR A 218 -4.75 -4.10 15.88
CA THR A 218 -6.09 -3.67 16.27
C THR A 218 -6.65 -4.52 17.41
N SER A 219 -7.64 -4.01 18.14
CA SER A 219 -8.28 -4.75 19.26
C SER A 219 -8.97 -6.06 18.84
N ASN A 220 -9.26 -6.24 17.54
CA ASN A 220 -9.80 -7.48 16.96
C ASN A 220 -8.73 -8.36 16.30
N PHE A 221 -7.45 -8.16 16.63
CA PHE A 221 -6.31 -8.94 16.12
C PHE A 221 -6.24 -8.95 14.59
N SER A 222 -6.33 -7.76 14.00
CA SER A 222 -5.97 -7.51 12.60
C SER A 222 -4.78 -6.55 12.54
N ILE A 223 -4.15 -6.47 11.38
CA ILE A 223 -3.03 -5.55 11.14
C ILE A 223 -3.51 -4.43 10.22
N VAL A 224 -3.12 -3.20 10.53
CA VAL A 224 -3.30 -2.04 9.64
C VAL A 224 -1.98 -1.30 9.46
N ALA A 225 -1.73 -0.80 8.25
CA ALA A 225 -0.62 0.13 8.01
C ALA A 225 -0.95 1.51 8.60
N ASN A 226 0.04 2.14 9.21
CA ASN A 226 -0.12 3.43 9.88
C ASN A 226 0.85 4.48 9.35
N ASP A 227 2.12 4.12 9.24
CA ASP A 227 3.15 5.04 8.80
C ASP A 227 3.41 4.88 7.29
N LEU A 228 2.97 5.87 6.51
CA LEU A 228 2.93 5.83 5.04
C LEU A 228 3.76 6.96 4.42
N ASP A 229 4.72 7.50 5.17
CA ASP A 229 5.50 8.67 4.77
C ASP A 229 6.45 8.37 3.60
N ALA A 230 6.91 7.12 3.49
CA ALA A 230 7.85 6.66 2.44
C ALA A 230 7.21 5.60 1.53
N LEU A 231 6.28 6.00 0.67
CA LEU A 231 5.62 5.15 -0.34
C LEU A 231 5.88 5.64 -1.78
N PRO A 232 7.10 5.47 -2.31
CA PRO A 232 7.37 5.86 -3.68
C PRO A 232 6.62 4.96 -4.69
N LEU A 233 6.31 5.54 -5.84
CA LEU A 233 5.56 4.89 -6.92
C LEU A 233 6.49 4.21 -7.93
N VAL A 234 6.28 2.92 -8.14
CA VAL A 234 6.84 2.16 -9.26
C VAL A 234 5.85 2.20 -10.42
N ASN A 235 6.36 2.45 -11.63
CA ASN A 235 5.57 2.36 -12.86
C ASN A 235 6.34 1.55 -13.91
N HIS A 236 5.95 0.28 -14.04
CA HIS A 236 6.53 -0.66 -15.01
C HIS A 236 6.30 -0.24 -16.47
N SER A 237 5.21 0.47 -16.78
CA SER A 237 4.91 0.93 -18.15
C SER A 237 5.84 2.06 -18.60
N SER A 238 6.17 2.99 -17.71
CA SER A 238 7.15 4.06 -17.97
C SER A 238 8.58 3.71 -17.53
N ARG A 239 8.81 2.50 -17.01
CA ARG A 239 10.08 2.05 -16.40
C ARG A 239 10.57 2.97 -15.27
N THR A 240 9.63 3.55 -14.52
CA THR A 240 9.94 4.33 -13.34
C THR A 240 10.16 3.38 -12.17
N LEU A 241 11.39 3.31 -11.71
CA LEU A 241 11.83 2.54 -10.53
C LEU A 241 12.09 3.47 -9.35
N VAL A 242 12.32 2.91 -8.16
CA VAL A 242 12.43 3.65 -6.90
C VAL A 242 13.74 3.36 -6.16
N LYS A 243 14.07 4.24 -5.20
CA LYS A 243 15.08 4.01 -4.16
C LYS A 243 14.48 4.38 -2.81
N CYS A 244 14.79 3.62 -1.77
CA CYS A 244 14.34 3.86 -0.40
C CYS A 244 15.34 4.76 0.35
N GLY A 245 15.28 6.06 0.06
CA GLY A 245 16.15 7.08 0.65
C GLY A 245 17.44 7.33 -0.13
N HIS A 246 18.30 8.17 0.43
CA HIS A 246 19.54 8.68 -0.19
C HIS A 246 20.83 8.21 0.48
N ARG A 247 20.71 7.29 1.44
CA ARG A 247 21.83 6.73 2.19
C ARG A 247 22.04 5.28 1.78
N GLU A 248 23.28 4.84 1.87
CA GLU A 248 23.61 3.44 1.68
C GLU A 248 22.86 2.57 2.70
N LEU A 249 22.35 1.43 2.23
CA LEU A 249 21.71 0.42 3.05
C LEU A 249 22.64 -0.79 3.20
N HIS A 250 22.58 -1.45 4.36
CA HIS A 250 23.45 -2.57 4.71
C HIS A 250 22.65 -3.70 5.38
N GLY A 251 23.23 -4.90 5.40
CA GLY A 251 22.68 -6.09 6.05
C GLY A 251 21.76 -6.93 5.16
N ASP A 252 21.26 -8.04 5.71
CA ASP A 252 20.55 -9.07 4.94
C ASP A 252 19.02 -8.92 4.96
N PHE A 253 18.50 -8.00 5.79
CA PHE A 253 17.06 -7.74 5.89
C PHE A 253 16.54 -6.97 4.67
N VAL A 254 17.30 -5.98 4.20
CA VAL A 254 17.03 -5.32 2.91
C VAL A 254 17.28 -6.29 1.76
N ALA A 255 16.60 -6.08 0.63
CA ALA A 255 16.80 -6.94 -0.52
C ALA A 255 18.20 -6.74 -1.14
N PRO A 256 18.81 -7.76 -1.76
CA PRO A 256 20.18 -7.67 -2.30
C PRO A 256 20.38 -6.53 -3.29
N GLU A 257 19.39 -6.22 -4.10
CA GLU A 257 19.40 -5.10 -5.06
C GLU A 257 19.29 -3.71 -4.40
N GLN A 258 19.03 -3.66 -3.09
CA GLN A 258 19.09 -2.42 -2.30
C GLN A 258 20.51 -2.13 -1.79
N LEU A 259 21.44 -3.08 -1.89
CA LEU A 259 22.82 -2.94 -1.46
C LEU A 259 23.67 -2.30 -2.56
N TRP A 260 24.72 -1.59 -2.15
CA TRP A 260 25.67 -0.98 -3.07
C TRP A 260 26.38 -2.04 -3.93
N PRO A 261 26.24 -2.01 -5.27
CA PRO A 261 26.65 -3.14 -6.12
C PRO A 261 28.10 -3.05 -6.61
N PHE A 262 28.83 -1.96 -6.33
CA PHE A 262 30.15 -1.70 -6.92
C PHE A 262 31.33 -2.14 -6.04
N GLY A 263 31.06 -2.79 -4.90
CA GLY A 263 32.09 -3.26 -3.97
C GLY A 263 32.70 -2.15 -3.11
N GLU A 264 33.64 -2.53 -2.23
CA GLU A 264 34.23 -1.63 -1.23
C GLU A 264 35.20 -0.59 -1.83
N ASP A 265 35.77 -0.87 -3.01
CA ASP A 265 36.73 0.01 -3.69
C ASP A 265 36.09 1.29 -4.25
N VAL A 266 34.77 1.30 -4.42
CA VAL A 266 34.01 2.45 -4.93
C VAL A 266 33.15 3.01 -3.80
N PRO A 267 33.44 4.22 -3.28
CA PRO A 267 32.62 4.83 -2.25
C PRO A 267 31.16 5.01 -2.70
N PHE A 268 30.23 4.82 -1.77
CA PHE A 268 28.81 4.98 -2.05
C PHE A 268 28.49 6.36 -2.62
N ARG A 269 27.66 6.35 -3.66
CA ARG A 269 27.15 7.54 -4.34
C ARG A 269 25.71 7.31 -4.75
N ASP A 270 24.79 8.08 -4.19
CA ASP A 270 23.34 7.91 -4.42
C ASP A 270 22.97 8.05 -5.91
N ASP A 271 23.66 8.91 -6.65
CA ASP A 271 23.45 9.11 -8.09
C ASP A 271 23.86 7.90 -8.95
N LEU A 272 24.71 7.02 -8.41
CA LEU A 272 25.15 5.79 -9.05
C LEU A 272 24.38 4.56 -8.57
N MET A 273 23.64 4.66 -7.46
CA MET A 273 22.85 3.55 -6.93
C MET A 273 21.73 3.20 -7.91
N PRO A 274 21.67 1.95 -8.43
CA PRO A 274 20.57 1.52 -9.28
C PRO A 274 19.25 1.52 -8.51
N SER A 275 18.19 1.96 -9.17
CA SER A 275 16.82 1.87 -8.64
C SER A 275 16.28 0.44 -8.75
N TYR A 276 15.29 0.12 -7.92
CA TYR A 276 14.63 -1.18 -7.81
C TYR A 276 13.10 -1.03 -7.80
N ASP A 277 12.37 -2.14 -7.68
CA ASP A 277 10.91 -2.19 -7.75
C ASP A 277 10.27 -2.73 -6.46
N GLU A 278 8.98 -3.10 -6.52
CA GLU A 278 8.22 -3.58 -5.37
C GLU A 278 8.66 -4.95 -4.84
N LYS A 279 9.54 -5.65 -5.55
CA LYS A 279 10.04 -6.96 -5.14
C LYS A 279 10.93 -6.89 -3.90
N ILE A 280 11.37 -5.70 -3.49
CA ILE A 280 12.05 -5.50 -2.21
C ILE A 280 11.12 -5.75 -1.02
N ASP A 281 9.81 -5.51 -1.16
CA ASP A 281 8.84 -5.81 -0.10
C ASP A 281 8.65 -7.32 0.02
N ILE A 282 8.63 -8.01 -1.13
CA ILE A 282 8.50 -9.47 -1.20
C ILE A 282 9.64 -10.17 -0.48
N TRP A 283 10.88 -9.67 -0.65
CA TRP A 283 12.07 -10.18 0.03
C TRP A 283 11.89 -10.25 1.56
N LYS A 284 11.17 -9.30 2.15
CA LYS A 284 11.03 -9.12 3.61
C LYS A 284 9.85 -9.91 4.20
N ILE A 285 8.97 -10.46 3.36
CA ILE A 285 7.77 -11.19 3.82
C ILE A 285 8.10 -12.39 4.72
N PRO A 286 9.11 -13.23 4.42
CA PRO A 286 9.45 -14.37 5.28
C PRO A 286 9.85 -13.96 6.70
N ASP A 287 10.62 -12.88 6.87
CA ASP A 287 11.09 -12.41 8.18
C ASP A 287 9.93 -11.90 9.04
N VAL A 288 9.05 -11.07 8.46
CA VAL A 288 7.86 -10.58 9.16
C VAL A 288 6.90 -11.73 9.48
N SER A 289 6.70 -12.65 8.54
CA SER A 289 5.85 -13.84 8.77
C SER A 289 6.44 -14.74 9.85
N GLY A 290 7.77 -14.91 9.86
CA GLY A 290 8.50 -15.66 10.86
C GLY A 290 8.32 -15.08 12.27
N PHE A 291 8.38 -13.75 12.40
CA PHE A 291 8.06 -13.05 13.65
C PHE A 291 6.61 -13.28 14.07
N LEU A 292 5.65 -13.08 13.17
CA LEU A 292 4.22 -13.21 13.48
C LEU A 292 3.85 -14.64 13.93
N LEU A 293 4.43 -15.65 13.29
CA LEU A 293 4.25 -17.06 13.66
C LEU A 293 4.84 -17.39 15.04
N GLY A 294 5.91 -16.72 15.47
CA GLY A 294 6.51 -16.92 16.79
C GLY A 294 6.90 -18.38 17.07
N HIS A 295 6.95 -18.77 18.34
CA HIS A 295 7.36 -20.12 18.76
C HIS A 295 6.27 -20.81 19.60
N VAL A 296 5.05 -20.86 19.07
CA VAL A 296 3.93 -21.60 19.67
C VAL A 296 3.77 -22.98 19.06
N GLU A 297 3.01 -23.85 19.71
CA GLU A 297 2.66 -25.16 19.17
C GLU A 297 2.04 -25.03 17.76
N GLY A 298 2.58 -25.81 16.81
CA GLY A 298 2.19 -25.77 15.39
C GLY A 298 2.95 -24.76 14.52
N SER A 299 3.76 -23.85 15.09
CA SER A 299 4.48 -22.84 14.29
C SER A 299 5.49 -23.46 13.33
N ASP A 300 6.24 -24.45 13.77
CA ASP A 300 7.26 -25.10 12.93
C ASP A 300 6.65 -25.96 11.83
N MET A 301 5.47 -26.55 12.09
CA MET A 301 4.66 -27.20 11.06
C MET A 301 4.22 -26.19 10.00
N VAL A 302 3.74 -25.01 10.39
CA VAL A 302 3.38 -23.96 9.42
C VAL A 302 4.61 -23.50 8.63
N ARG A 303 5.75 -23.28 9.29
CA ARG A 303 7.01 -22.91 8.60
C ARG A 303 7.45 -23.95 7.58
N PHE A 304 7.31 -25.23 7.91
CA PHE A 304 7.60 -26.31 6.97
C PHE A 304 6.76 -26.20 5.69
N HIS A 305 5.44 -25.99 5.82
CA HIS A 305 4.55 -25.82 4.67
C HIS A 305 4.77 -24.51 3.89
N LEU A 306 5.35 -23.49 4.52
CA LEU A 306 5.67 -22.21 3.87
C LEU A 306 7.10 -22.15 3.31
N PHE A 307 7.91 -23.20 3.49
CA PHE A 307 9.33 -23.19 3.13
C PHE A 307 9.58 -22.80 1.67
N ASP A 308 8.89 -23.46 0.73
CA ASP A 308 9.14 -23.23 -0.71
C ASP A 308 8.74 -21.81 -1.15
N ILE A 309 7.61 -21.29 -0.65
CA ILE A 309 7.18 -19.93 -0.98
C ILE A 309 8.11 -18.89 -0.33
N HIS A 310 8.59 -19.13 0.90
CA HIS A 310 9.57 -18.26 1.56
C HIS A 310 10.92 -18.29 0.86
N LYS A 311 11.37 -19.46 0.40
CA LYS A 311 12.57 -19.61 -0.43
C LYS A 311 12.44 -18.82 -1.73
N ALA A 312 11.28 -18.87 -2.40
CA ALA A 312 11.02 -18.10 -3.62
C ALA A 312 11.04 -16.59 -3.35
N CYS A 313 10.51 -16.13 -2.21
CA CYS A 313 10.62 -14.72 -1.79
C CYS A 313 12.08 -14.26 -1.62
N LYS A 314 12.97 -15.18 -1.23
CA LYS A 314 14.41 -14.95 -1.05
C LYS A 314 15.24 -15.21 -2.32
N SER A 315 14.64 -15.23 -3.51
CA SER A 315 15.46 -15.25 -4.74
C SER A 315 16.32 -13.98 -4.86
N GLN A 316 17.58 -14.17 -5.24
CA GLN A 316 18.51 -13.07 -5.52
C GLN A 316 18.09 -12.28 -6.76
N THR A 317 17.39 -12.93 -7.71
CA THR A 317 16.82 -12.29 -8.90
C THR A 317 15.42 -11.75 -8.57
N PRO A 318 15.18 -10.43 -8.55
CA PRO A 318 13.89 -9.87 -8.11
C PRO A 318 12.70 -10.37 -8.93
N ALA A 319 12.89 -10.54 -10.25
CA ALA A 319 11.86 -11.00 -11.18
C ALA A 319 11.40 -12.45 -10.94
N GLU A 320 12.19 -13.26 -10.24
CA GLU A 320 11.83 -14.65 -9.88
C GLU A 320 11.03 -14.72 -8.59
N ARG A 321 10.97 -13.64 -7.80
CA ARG A 321 10.19 -13.61 -6.58
C ARG A 321 8.70 -13.60 -6.93
N PRO A 322 7.85 -14.28 -6.14
CA PRO A 322 6.40 -14.31 -6.36
C PRO A 322 5.78 -12.91 -6.23
N THR A 323 4.53 -12.75 -6.65
CA THR A 323 3.73 -11.58 -6.28
C THR A 323 3.21 -11.71 -4.85
N ALA A 324 2.82 -10.60 -4.22
CA ALA A 324 2.17 -10.66 -2.90
C ALA A 324 0.86 -11.47 -2.94
N GLN A 325 0.15 -11.48 -4.08
CA GLN A 325 -1.04 -12.30 -4.29
C GLN A 325 -0.70 -13.81 -4.26
N ASP A 326 0.35 -14.25 -4.95
CA ASP A 326 0.77 -15.67 -4.97
C ASP A 326 1.10 -16.18 -3.55
N ILE A 327 1.74 -15.32 -2.75
CA ILE A 327 2.06 -15.63 -1.35
C ILE A 327 0.78 -15.74 -0.53
N LEU A 328 -0.14 -14.78 -0.67
CA LEU A 328 -1.41 -14.78 0.05
C LEU A 328 -2.24 -16.02 -0.27
N ASP A 329 -2.31 -16.40 -1.55
CA ASP A 329 -2.99 -17.62 -2.01
C ASP A 329 -2.35 -18.88 -1.42
N THR A 330 -1.03 -18.91 -1.34
CA THR A 330 -0.29 -20.01 -0.71
C THR A 330 -0.56 -20.10 0.79
N TYR A 331 -0.53 -18.97 1.52
CA TYR A 331 -0.83 -18.94 2.94
C TYR A 331 -2.26 -19.39 3.22
N GLN A 332 -3.22 -18.98 2.39
CA GLN A 332 -4.62 -19.40 2.50
C GLN A 332 -4.78 -20.91 2.28
N LYS A 333 -4.08 -21.48 1.28
CA LYS A 333 -4.06 -22.93 1.03
C LYS A 333 -3.50 -23.70 2.22
N VAL A 334 -2.39 -23.24 2.79
CA VAL A 334 -1.77 -23.86 3.97
C VAL A 334 -2.69 -23.78 5.18
N LEU A 335 -3.31 -22.62 5.44
CA LEU A 335 -4.27 -22.46 6.53
C LEU A 335 -5.45 -23.43 6.39
N ASN A 336 -6.02 -23.58 5.19
CA ASN A 336 -7.15 -24.48 4.96
C ASN A 336 -6.73 -25.95 5.11
N SER A 337 -5.62 -26.34 4.46
CA SER A 337 -5.12 -27.72 4.51
C SER A 337 -4.85 -28.19 5.94
N LEU A 338 -4.20 -27.36 6.75
CA LEU A 338 -3.86 -27.73 8.13
C LEU A 338 -5.08 -27.76 9.05
N ARG A 339 -6.10 -26.93 8.80
CA ARG A 339 -7.37 -27.01 9.54
C ARG A 339 -8.12 -28.29 9.23
N ASP A 340 -8.14 -28.71 7.97
CA ASP A 340 -8.82 -29.94 7.56
C ASP A 340 -8.15 -31.19 8.15
N THR A 341 -6.81 -31.23 8.22
CA THR A 341 -6.08 -32.34 8.86
C THR A 341 -6.42 -32.48 10.35
N VAL A 342 -6.46 -31.37 11.10
CA VAL A 342 -6.79 -31.37 12.53
C VAL A 342 -8.25 -31.79 12.76
N MET A 343 -9.18 -31.33 11.90
CA MET A 343 -10.59 -31.71 11.98
C MET A 343 -10.81 -33.20 11.65
N SER A 344 -10.07 -33.75 10.69
CA SER A 344 -10.13 -35.18 10.34
C SER A 344 -9.62 -36.06 11.47
N GLN A 345 -8.48 -35.72 12.07
CA GLN A 345 -7.91 -36.46 13.21
C GLN A 345 -8.85 -36.44 14.44
N THR A 346 -9.49 -35.30 14.71
CA THR A 346 -10.45 -35.18 15.82
C THR A 346 -11.71 -36.04 15.59
N ARG A 347 -12.14 -36.21 14.33
CA ARG A 347 -13.29 -37.07 13.98
C ARG A 347 -12.98 -38.56 14.01
N GLU A 348 -11.73 -38.96 13.77
CA GLU A 348 -11.31 -40.37 13.88
C GLU A 348 -11.04 -40.81 15.33
N MET A 349 -10.89 -39.85 16.26
CA MET A 349 -10.67 -40.10 17.69
C MET A 349 -11.95 -40.07 18.55
N LEU A 350 -13.10 -39.68 17.97
CA LEU A 350 -14.43 -39.68 18.58
C LEU A 350 -15.25 -40.85 18.04
#